data_AF-A0A931SKX9-F1
#
_entry.id   AF-A0A931SKX9-F1
#
_cell.length_a   1.000
_cell.length_b   1.000
_cell.length_c   1.000
_cell.angle_alpha   90.00
_cell.angle_beta   90.00
_cell.angle_gamma   90.00
#
_symmetry.space_group_name_H-M   'P 1'
#
loop_
_entity.id
_entity.type
_entity.pdbx_description
1 polymer ?
#
loop_
_entity_poly.entity_id
_entity_poly.type
_entity_poly.pdbx_seq_one_letter_code
_entity_poly.pdbx_strand_id
1 'polypeptide(L)'
;MFLRRILWIPILTFAFGSAPAIAPAFAHHSTSMYNMAAPVTVTGAVKRFEWTNPHAFIFLEVKDEKGNLVEWEVEMMSLNHLRGYGWTRNTVKPGDVISCTGGAAKSGAPSMISSYMKLADGRQMKS
;
A
#
# COMPACT_ATOMS: atom_id res chain seq x y z
N MET A 1 -7.00 -58.00 -62.66
CA MET A 1 -6.28 -57.91 -61.38
C MET A 1 -6.75 -56.64 -60.68
N PHE A 2 -7.70 -56.77 -59.75
CA PHE A 2 -8.35 -55.64 -59.07
C PHE A 2 -7.47 -55.13 -57.94
N LEU A 3 -6.98 -53.88 -58.02
CA LEU A 3 -6.20 -53.28 -56.95
C LEU A 3 -7.08 -52.37 -56.10
N ARG A 4 -7.31 -52.82 -54.86
CA ARG A 4 -7.91 -52.04 -53.76
C ARG A 4 -6.98 -50.89 -53.40
N ARG A 5 -7.49 -49.67 -53.33
CA ARG A 5 -6.83 -48.54 -52.65
C ARG A 5 -7.79 -47.97 -51.62
N ILE A 6 -7.60 -48.41 -50.38
CA ILE A 6 -8.21 -47.83 -49.20
C ILE A 6 -7.47 -46.52 -48.94
N LEU A 7 -8.16 -45.39 -49.10
CA LEU A 7 -7.61 -44.08 -48.73
C LEU A 7 -7.72 -43.94 -47.21
N TRP A 8 -6.56 -43.86 -46.55
CA TRP A 8 -6.45 -43.48 -45.14
C TRP A 8 -6.57 -41.96 -45.04
N ILE A 9 -7.57 -41.47 -44.32
CA ILE A 9 -7.65 -40.06 -43.92
C ILE A 9 -6.98 -39.97 -42.54
N PRO A 10 -5.82 -39.31 -42.39
CA PRO A 10 -5.32 -39.00 -41.06
C PRO A 10 -6.21 -37.91 -40.46
N ILE A 11 -6.91 -38.23 -39.37
CA ILE A 11 -7.55 -37.23 -38.53
C ILE A 11 -6.41 -36.46 -37.84
N LEU A 12 -6.14 -35.25 -38.31
CA LEU A 12 -5.29 -34.31 -37.59
C LEU A 12 -6.11 -33.75 -36.41
N THR A 13 -5.99 -34.37 -35.24
CA THR A 13 -6.48 -33.79 -33.99
C THR A 13 -5.55 -32.66 -33.60
N PHE A 14 -5.93 -31.43 -33.91
CA PHE A 14 -5.26 -30.24 -33.38
C PHE A 14 -5.68 -30.09 -31.91
N ALA A 15 -4.87 -30.62 -30.99
CA ALA A 15 -5.03 -30.34 -29.58
C ALA A 15 -4.68 -28.87 -29.34
N PHE A 16 -5.70 -28.01 -29.29
CA PHE A 16 -5.54 -26.61 -28.90
C PHE A 16 -5.20 -26.58 -27.41
N GLY A 17 -3.91 -26.50 -27.09
CA GLY A 17 -3.44 -26.35 -25.72
C GLY A 17 -3.97 -25.04 -25.15
N SER A 18 -4.91 -25.14 -24.20
CA SER A 18 -5.37 -23.99 -23.43
C SER A 18 -4.23 -23.53 -22.50
N ALA A 19 -3.54 -22.46 -22.88
CA ALA A 19 -2.67 -21.76 -21.95
C ALA A 19 -3.55 -21.16 -20.83
N PRO A 20 -3.26 -21.38 -19.53
CA PRO A 20 -3.97 -20.69 -18.47
C PRO A 20 -3.71 -19.19 -18.62
N ALA A 21 -4.77 -18.43 -18.88
CA ALA A 21 -4.71 -16.98 -18.85
C ALA A 21 -4.46 -16.56 -17.40
N ILE A 22 -3.22 -16.18 -17.09
CA ILE A 22 -2.86 -15.59 -15.80
C ILE A 22 -3.40 -14.16 -15.82
N ALA A 23 -4.64 -13.97 -15.39
CA ALA A 23 -5.19 -12.65 -15.17
C ALA A 23 -4.39 -11.96 -14.04
N PRO A 24 -3.99 -10.69 -14.20
CA PRO A 24 -3.39 -9.95 -13.10
C PRO A 24 -4.39 -9.88 -11.93
N ALA A 25 -3.99 -10.38 -10.76
CA ALA A 25 -4.79 -10.24 -9.56
C ALA A 25 -4.71 -8.77 -9.09
N PHE A 26 -5.81 -8.02 -9.25
CA PHE A 26 -5.96 -6.71 -8.64
C PHE A 26 -6.18 -6.90 -7.13
N ALA A 27 -5.09 -6.84 -6.36
CA ALA A 27 -5.19 -6.72 -4.91
C ALA A 27 -5.63 -5.31 -4.55
N HIS A 28 -6.91 -5.13 -4.21
CA HIS A 28 -7.38 -3.93 -3.54
C HIS A 28 -7.21 -4.15 -2.03
N HIS A 29 -6.20 -3.52 -1.43
CA HIS A 29 -6.06 -3.50 0.03
C HIS A 29 -7.29 -2.82 0.64
N SER A 30 -7.95 -3.48 1.59
CA SER A 30 -9.13 -2.93 2.24
C SER A 30 -8.71 -1.91 3.29
N THR A 31 -9.19 -0.68 3.17
CA THR A 31 -9.08 0.35 4.22
C THR A 31 -10.16 0.18 5.31
N SER A 32 -10.90 -0.95 5.30
CA SER A 32 -12.05 -1.19 6.18
C SER A 32 -11.71 -1.16 7.67
N MET A 33 -10.45 -1.42 8.02
CA MET A 33 -9.97 -1.38 9.41
C MET A 33 -9.86 0.04 9.97
N TYR A 34 -9.87 1.06 9.10
CA TYR A 34 -9.73 2.46 9.48
C TYR A 34 -11.05 3.22 9.42
N ASN A 35 -11.24 4.16 10.33
CA ASN A 35 -12.38 5.07 10.32
C ASN A 35 -12.11 6.29 9.43
N MET A 36 -12.39 6.14 8.13
CA MET A 36 -12.20 7.23 7.15
C MET A 36 -13.23 8.36 7.27
N ALA A 37 -14.36 8.13 7.95
CA ALA A 37 -15.44 9.11 8.07
C ALA A 37 -15.15 10.18 9.13
N ALA A 38 -14.24 9.91 10.07
CA ALA A 38 -13.82 10.84 11.11
C ALA A 38 -12.29 10.87 11.20
N PRO A 39 -11.62 11.57 10.26
CA PRO A 39 -10.17 11.69 10.29
C PRO A 39 -9.68 12.37 11.57
N VAL A 40 -8.59 11.87 12.12
CA VAL A 40 -7.89 12.46 13.26
C VAL A 40 -6.53 12.97 12.83
N THR A 41 -5.94 13.86 13.62
CA THR A 41 -4.56 14.32 13.42
C THR A 41 -3.71 13.87 14.59
N VAL A 42 -2.60 13.20 14.28
CA VAL A 42 -1.60 12.72 15.25
C VAL A 42 -0.30 13.46 14.99
N THR A 43 0.30 14.03 16.03
CA THR A 43 1.59 14.73 15.93
C THR A 43 2.62 14.00 16.80
N GLY A 44 3.78 13.73 16.23
CA GLY A 44 4.84 13.00 16.92
C GLY A 44 6.19 13.18 16.23
N ALA A 45 7.24 12.73 16.91
CA ALA A 45 8.57 12.67 16.32
C ALA A 45 8.70 11.40 15.48
N VAL A 46 9.23 11.51 14.27
CA VAL A 46 9.52 10.34 13.43
C VAL A 46 10.54 9.47 14.14
N LYS A 47 10.20 8.20 14.37
CA LYS A 47 11.11 7.17 14.86
C LYS A 47 11.83 6.49 13.71
N ARG A 48 11.07 6.10 12.68
CA ARG A 48 11.59 5.51 11.44
C ARG A 48 10.64 5.71 10.27
N PHE A 49 11.20 5.67 9.08
CA PHE A 49 10.48 5.73 7.82
C PHE A 49 10.83 4.52 6.95
N GLU A 50 9.84 3.68 6.69
CA GLU A 50 9.97 2.51 5.84
C GLU A 50 9.47 2.82 4.43
N TRP A 51 10.42 3.03 3.54
CA TRP A 51 10.17 3.27 2.12
C TRP A 51 10.15 1.95 1.34
N THR A 52 9.17 1.11 1.62
CA THR A 52 9.03 -0.26 1.09
C THR A 52 7.77 -0.39 0.22
N ASN A 53 7.77 -1.33 -0.73
CA ASN A 53 6.62 -1.61 -1.60
C ASN A 53 5.90 -2.88 -1.05
N PRO A 54 4.55 -2.94 -0.95
CA PRO A 54 3.54 -2.14 -1.64
C PRO A 54 3.21 -0.77 -1.03
N HIS A 55 3.39 -0.58 0.28
CA HIS A 55 3.04 0.64 1.02
C HIS A 55 4.21 1.11 1.88
N ALA A 56 4.40 2.43 1.96
CA ALA A 56 5.34 3.03 2.90
C ALA A 56 4.69 3.20 4.27
N PHE A 57 5.53 3.24 5.31
CA PHE A 57 5.08 3.44 6.69
C PHE A 57 5.98 4.43 7.41
N ILE A 58 5.38 5.35 8.17
CA ILE A 58 6.09 6.19 9.12
C ILE A 58 5.69 5.75 10.52
N PHE A 59 6.68 5.57 11.38
CA PHE A 59 6.45 5.26 12.79
C PHE A 59 6.77 6.49 13.61
N LEU A 60 5.81 6.96 14.39
CA LEU A 60 5.92 8.16 15.22
C LEU A 60 6.03 7.79 16.69
N GLU A 61 6.86 8.50 17.44
CA GLU A 61 6.75 8.57 18.89
C GLU A 61 5.82 9.72 19.27
N VAL A 62 4.68 9.37 19.87
CA VAL A 62 3.62 10.29 20.27
C VAL A 62 3.47 10.25 21.78
N LYS A 63 3.35 11.42 22.41
CA LYS A 63 3.01 11.49 23.84
C LYS A 63 1.50 11.33 24.00
N ASP A 64 1.08 10.35 24.79
CA ASP A 64 -0.31 10.21 25.21
C ASP A 64 -0.69 11.28 26.26
N GLU A 65 -1.97 11.31 26.65
CA GLU A 65 -2.50 12.23 27.67
C GLU A 65 -1.84 12.06 29.04
N LYS A 66 -1.24 10.90 29.31
CA LYS A 66 -0.54 10.56 30.55
C LYS A 66 0.95 10.88 30.47
N GLY A 67 1.43 11.38 29.33
CA GLY A 67 2.83 11.69 29.08
C GLY A 67 3.70 10.49 28.67
N ASN A 68 3.13 9.31 28.48
CA ASN A 68 3.87 8.14 28.01
C ASN A 68 4.14 8.25 26.50
N LEU A 69 5.29 7.74 26.07
CA LEU A 69 5.59 7.59 24.65
C LEU A 69 4.91 6.33 24.11
N VAL A 70 4.10 6.52 23.07
CA VAL A 70 3.42 5.46 22.33
C VAL A 70 3.89 5.51 20.89
N GLU A 71 4.28 4.37 20.34
CA GLU A 71 4.60 4.24 18.92
C GLU A 71 3.30 4.19 18.11
N TRP A 72 3.15 5.12 17.17
CA TRP A 72 2.09 5.16 16.19
C TRP A 72 2.58 4.65 14.85
N GLU A 73 1.85 3.70 14.26
CA GLU A 73 2.05 3.24 12.89
C GLU A 73 1.21 4.07 11.93
N VAL A 74 1.86 4.72 10.96
CA VAL A 74 1.19 5.54 9.96
C VAL A 74 1.40 4.93 8.58
N GLU A 75 0.39 4.22 8.10
CA GLU A 75 0.34 3.66 6.75
C GLU A 75 0.14 4.78 5.72
N MET A 76 0.90 4.70 4.63
CA MET A 76 0.85 5.63 3.51
C MET A 76 0.39 4.92 2.23
N MET A 77 0.17 5.66 1.13
CA MET A 77 -0.12 5.02 -0.15
C MET A 77 1.10 4.26 -0.71
N SER A 78 0.90 3.63 -1.87
CA SER A 78 1.98 2.96 -2.57
C SER A 78 3.08 3.90 -3.03
N LEU A 79 4.30 3.39 -3.15
CA LEU A 79 5.47 4.16 -3.61
C LEU A 79 5.24 4.84 -4.95
N ASN A 80 4.41 4.26 -5.83
CA ASN A 80 4.04 4.87 -7.10
C ASN A 80 3.22 6.16 -6.91
N HIS A 81 2.23 6.16 -6.02
CA HIS A 81 1.48 7.37 -5.67
C HIS A 81 2.37 8.38 -4.94
N LEU A 82 3.12 7.92 -3.95
CA LEU A 82 3.97 8.78 -3.13
C LEU A 82 5.02 9.52 -3.95
N ARG A 83 5.67 8.85 -4.90
CA ARG A 83 6.57 9.50 -5.87
C ARG A 83 5.87 10.58 -6.68
N GLY A 84 4.64 10.32 -7.14
CA GLY A 84 3.81 11.31 -7.83
C GLY A 84 3.44 12.52 -6.96
N TYR A 85 3.35 12.34 -5.64
CA TYR A 85 3.15 13.41 -4.66
C TYR A 85 4.46 14.08 -4.21
N GLY A 86 5.61 13.70 -4.78
CA GLY A 86 6.92 14.30 -4.48
C GLY A 86 7.64 13.69 -3.26
N TRP A 87 7.16 12.58 -2.72
CA TRP A 87 7.87 11.87 -1.65
C TRP A 87 9.10 11.14 -2.17
N THR A 88 10.11 11.08 -1.32
CA THR A 88 11.32 10.30 -1.48
C THR A 88 11.63 9.59 -0.18
N ARG A 89 12.52 8.60 -0.20
CA ARG A 89 13.02 7.92 1.01
C ARG A 89 13.69 8.84 2.04
N ASN A 90 13.98 10.09 1.66
CA ASN A 90 14.65 11.10 2.50
C ASN A 90 13.72 12.27 2.88
N THR A 91 12.44 12.22 2.53
CA THR A 91 11.50 13.34 2.78
C THR A 91 11.30 13.60 4.27
N VAL A 92 11.34 12.55 5.08
CA VAL A 92 11.36 12.63 6.55
C VAL A 92 12.52 11.80 7.08
N LYS A 93 13.04 12.18 8.24
CA LYS A 93 14.11 11.47 8.95
C LYS A 93 13.75 11.31 10.43
N PRO A 94 14.39 10.37 11.14
CA PRO A 94 14.22 10.26 12.59
C PRO A 94 14.43 11.61 13.29
N GLY A 95 13.55 11.94 14.24
CA GLY A 95 13.53 13.19 14.99
C GLY A 95 12.70 14.31 14.37
N ASP A 96 12.30 14.23 13.09
CA ASP A 96 11.40 15.23 12.51
C ASP A 96 10.04 15.20 13.22
N VAL A 97 9.55 16.35 13.67
CA VAL A 97 8.20 16.46 14.23
C VAL A 97 7.22 16.73 13.10
N ILE A 98 6.31 15.79 12.86
CA ILE A 98 5.32 15.89 11.79
C ILE A 98 3.91 15.66 12.34
N SER A 99 2.91 16.18 11.63
CA SER A 99 1.50 15.91 11.90
C SER A 99 0.92 15.09 10.76
N CYS A 100 0.33 13.94 11.08
CA CYS A 100 -0.31 13.04 10.13
C CYS A 100 -1.83 13.09 10.32
N THR A 101 -2.57 13.32 9.24
CA THR A 101 -4.05 13.34 9.26
C THR A 101 -4.60 12.21 8.41
N GLY A 102 -5.61 11.50 8.92
CA GLY A 102 -6.21 10.35 8.25
C GLY A 102 -7.10 9.50 9.16
N GLY A 103 -7.49 8.32 8.69
CA GLY A 103 -8.39 7.43 9.41
C GLY A 103 -7.65 6.59 10.46
N ALA A 104 -8.00 6.73 11.74
CA ALA A 104 -7.47 5.89 12.80
C ALA A 104 -8.04 4.47 12.76
N ALA A 105 -7.27 3.50 13.27
CA ALA A 105 -7.70 2.12 13.40
C ALA A 105 -8.96 2.02 14.28
N LYS A 106 -9.98 1.33 13.77
CA LYS A 106 -11.26 1.11 14.50
C LYS A 106 -11.08 0.27 15.76
N SER A 107 -10.01 -0.52 15.85
CA SER A 107 -9.66 -1.32 17.01
C SER A 107 -9.16 -0.49 18.20
N GLY A 108 -8.83 0.79 17.99
CA GLY A 108 -8.18 1.63 18.99
C GLY A 108 -6.66 1.43 19.10
N ALA A 109 -6.06 0.60 18.24
CA ALA A 109 -4.61 0.52 18.13
C ALA A 109 -4.02 1.90 17.72
N PRO A 110 -2.79 2.24 18.15
CA PRO A 110 -2.09 3.47 17.74
C PRO A 110 -1.63 3.32 16.27
N SER A 111 -2.58 3.33 15.36
CA SER A 111 -2.37 3.08 13.94
C SER A 111 -3.36 3.90 13.11
N MET A 112 -2.94 4.34 11.94
CA MET A 112 -3.80 5.02 10.97
C MET A 112 -3.35 4.80 9.53
N ILE A 113 -4.29 4.98 8.61
CA ILE A 113 -3.98 5.29 7.21
C ILE A 113 -4.00 6.80 7.00
N SER A 114 -2.89 7.36 6.53
CA SER A 114 -2.74 8.81 6.33
C SER A 114 -3.28 9.26 4.97
N SER A 115 -3.96 10.40 4.96
CA SER A 115 -4.40 11.13 3.76
C SER A 115 -3.45 12.28 3.39
N TYR A 116 -2.90 12.96 4.39
CA TYR A 116 -1.86 13.98 4.20
C TYR A 116 -1.05 14.18 5.48
N MET A 117 0.11 14.82 5.33
CA MET A 117 1.01 15.12 6.43
C MET A 117 1.52 16.55 6.32
N LYS A 118 1.63 17.22 7.46
CA LYS A 118 2.40 18.46 7.61
C LYS A 118 3.80 18.10 8.12
N LEU A 119 4.81 18.40 7.32
CA LEU A 119 6.21 18.10 7.61
C LEU A 119 6.83 19.16 8.53
N ALA A 120 7.99 18.82 9.10
CA ALA A 120 8.75 19.70 9.98
C ALA A 120 9.21 21.01 9.28
N ASP A 121 9.42 20.96 7.96
CA ASP A 121 9.77 22.13 7.14
C ASP A 121 8.55 22.97 6.72
N GLY A 122 7.35 22.61 7.20
CA GLY A 122 6.11 23.32 6.93
C GLY A 122 5.37 22.89 5.65
N ARG A 123 5.97 22.04 4.80
CA ARG A 123 5.27 21.50 3.62
C ARG A 123 4.10 20.63 4.04
N GLN A 124 3.00 20.74 3.31
CA GLN A 124 1.89 19.79 3.39
C GLN A 124 1.96 18.84 2.20
N MET A 125 2.08 17.55 2.45
CA MET A 125 2.22 16.51 1.42
C MET A 125 1.08 15.52 1.52
N LYS A 126 0.50 15.18 0.37
CA LYS A 126 -0.51 14.12 0.28
C LYS A 126 0.15 12.77 0.55
N SER A 127 -0.54 11.92 1.30
CA SER A 127 -0.19 10.52 1.51
C SER A 127 -0.99 9.66 0.56
#